data_AF-A0A227J4I6-F1
#
_entry.id   AF-A0A227J4I6-F1
#
_cell.length_a   1.000
_cell.length_b   1.000
_cell.length_c   1.000
_cell.angle_alpha   90.00
_cell.angle_beta   90.00
_cell.angle_gamma   90.00
#
_symmetry.space_group_name_H-M   'P 1'
#
loop_
_entity.id
_entity.type
_entity.pdbx_description
1 polymer ?
#
loop_
_entity_poly.entity_id
_entity_poly.type
_entity_poly.pdbx_seq_one_letter_code
_entity_poly.pdbx_strand_id
1 'polypeptide(L)' 'EYAQSEGDTGSPEVQVALLTASINHLQGHFKAHKGDHHSRRGLLRMVSRRRKLLDYLKGKDLARYQDLIKRLGLRR' A
#
# COMPACT_ATOMS: atom_id res chain seq x y z
N GLU A 1 0.64 -13.74 -5.41
CA GLU A 1 2.05 -13.42 -5.08
C GLU A 1 2.26 -13.01 -3.62
N TYR A 2 1.45 -12.12 -3.05
CA TYR A 2 1.59 -11.65 -1.66
C TYR A 2 0.66 -12.33 -0.64
N ALA A 3 -0.17 -13.28 -1.12
CA ALA A 3 -1.13 -14.03 -0.32
C ALA A 3 -0.43 -14.99 0.64
N GLN A 4 -0.98 -15.18 1.84
CA GLN A 4 -0.48 -16.15 2.82
C GLN A 4 -0.91 -17.58 2.49
N SER A 5 -2.05 -17.74 1.82
CA SER A 5 -2.59 -19.02 1.37
C SER A 5 -3.31 -18.85 0.04
N GLU A 6 -3.66 -19.96 -0.60
CA GLU A 6 -4.51 -19.92 -1.79
C GLU A 6 -5.87 -19.28 -1.47
N GLY A 7 -6.35 -18.39 -2.33
CA GLY A 7 -7.60 -17.64 -2.13
C GLY A 7 -7.54 -16.46 -1.14
N ASP A 8 -6.40 -16.21 -0.50
CA ASP A 8 -6.27 -15.06 0.41
C ASP A 8 -6.22 -13.73 -0.35
N THR A 9 -7.31 -12.97 -0.22
CA THR A 9 -7.48 -11.62 -0.76
C THR A 9 -7.50 -10.55 0.34
N GLY A 10 -7.52 -10.97 1.61
CA GLY A 10 -7.83 -10.13 2.76
C GLY A 10 -6.62 -9.79 3.63
N SER A 11 -5.52 -10.52 3.52
CA SER A 11 -4.35 -10.30 4.35
C SER A 11 -3.77 -8.89 4.21
N PRO A 12 -3.12 -8.39 5.27
CA PRO A 12 -2.43 -7.11 5.23
C PRO A 12 -1.44 -7.01 4.07
N GLU A 13 -0.70 -8.09 3.77
CA GLU A 13 0.27 -8.16 2.68
C GLU A 13 -0.38 -7.90 1.32
N VAL A 14 -1.47 -8.62 1.02
CA VAL A 14 -2.20 -8.48 -0.24
C VAL A 14 -2.79 -7.09 -0.37
N GLN A 15 -3.46 -6.59 0.68
CA GLN A 15 -4.05 -5.25 0.65
C GLN A 15 -2.99 -4.15 0.48
N VAL A 16 -1.84 -4.26 1.15
CA VAL A 16 -0.73 -3.31 1.02
C VAL A 16 -0.11 -3.36 -0.38
N ALA A 17 0.04 -4.55 -0.97
CA ALA A 17 0.54 -4.70 -2.34
C ALA A 17 -0.41 -4.04 -3.36
N LEU A 18 -1.73 -4.31 -3.26
CA LEU A 18 -2.74 -3.69 -4.12
C LEU A 18 -2.74 -2.16 -3.99
N LEU A 19 -2.74 -1.64 -2.76
CA LEU A 19 -2.66 -0.19 -2.53
C LEU A 19 -1.38 0.41 -3.11
N THR A 20 -0.26 -0.29 -3.00
CA THR A 20 1.03 0.16 -3.54
C THR A 20 1.01 0.23 -5.06
N ALA A 21 0.49 -0.79 -5.74
CA ALA A 21 0.33 -0.79 -7.19
C ALA A 21 -0.53 0.40 -7.65
N SER A 22 -1.70 0.61 -7.03
CA SER A 22 -2.58 1.72 -7.39
C SER A 22 -1.99 3.10 -7.10
N ILE A 23 -1.28 3.27 -5.97
CA ILE A 23 -0.59 4.53 -5.64
C ILE A 23 0.49 4.84 -6.69
N ASN A 24 1.27 3.84 -7.09
CA ASN A 24 2.34 4.01 -8.09
C ASN A 24 1.76 4.35 -9.46
N HIS A 25 0.65 3.70 -9.85
CA HIS A 25 -0.05 4.02 -11.09
C HIS A 25 -0.55 5.48 -11.10
N LEU A 26 -1.13 5.94 -9.99
CA LEU A 26 -1.68 7.31 -9.88
C LEU A 26 -0.62 8.41 -9.79
N GLN A 27 0.64 8.11 -9.45
CA GLN A 27 1.69 9.13 -9.39
C GLN A 27 1.88 9.85 -10.74
N GLY A 28 1.83 9.12 -11.86
CA GLY A 28 1.94 9.70 -13.20
C GLY A 28 0.80 10.67 -13.51
N HIS A 29 -0.43 10.25 -13.22
CA HIS A 29 -1.65 11.06 -13.40
C HIS A 29 -1.53 12.42 -12.71
N PHE A 30 -1.12 12.45 -11.44
CA PHE A 30 -1.03 13.70 -10.68
C PHE A 30 0.14 14.60 -11.06
N LYS A 31 1.18 14.08 -11.73
CA LYS A 31 2.24 14.91 -12.32
C LYS A 31 1.70 15.72 -13.50
N ALA A 32 0.86 15.12 -14.33
CA ALA A 32 0.20 15.78 -15.46
C ALA A 32 -0.97 16.69 -15.00
N HIS A 33 -1.79 16.22 -14.06
CA HIS A 33 -3.01 16.91 -13.61
C HIS A 33 -2.84 17.54 -12.22
N LYS A 34 -2.07 18.63 -12.16
CA LYS A 34 -1.72 19.29 -10.87
C LYS A 34 -2.92 19.87 -10.13
N GLY A 35 -3.98 20.29 -10.84
CA GLY A 35 -5.21 20.88 -10.28
C GLY A 35 -6.28 19.87 -9.83
N ASP A 36 -6.07 18.57 -10.02
CA ASP A 36 -7.02 17.53 -9.59
C ASP A 36 -6.92 17.27 -8.07
N HIS A 37 -7.46 18.21 -7.29
CA HIS A 37 -7.42 18.16 -5.82
C HIS A 37 -8.37 17.10 -5.24
N HIS A 38 -9.51 16.85 -5.90
CA HIS A 38 -10.51 15.89 -5.45
C HIS A 38 -9.97 14.46 -5.50
N SER A 39 -9.36 14.06 -6.62
CA SER A 39 -8.76 12.72 -6.73
C SER A 39 -7.50 12.61 -5.86
N ARG A 40 -6.74 13.69 -5.68
CA ARG A 40 -5.57 13.69 -4.77
C ARG A 40 -5.96 13.39 -3.33
N ARG A 41 -7.14 13.84 -2.88
CA ARG A 41 -7.70 13.44 -1.57
C ARG A 41 -7.91 11.93 -1.48
N GLY A 42 -8.38 11.30 -2.56
CA GLY A 42 -8.47 9.84 -2.68
C GLY A 42 -7.12 9.15 -2.54
N LEU A 43 -6.10 9.64 -3.25
CA LEU A 43 -4.73 9.14 -3.12
C LEU A 43 -4.22 9.20 -1.66
N LEU A 44 -4.43 10.34 -0.99
CA LEU A 44 -4.01 10.51 0.41
C LEU A 44 -4.73 9.52 1.36
N ARG A 45 -6.01 9.20 1.09
CA ARG A 45 -6.73 8.16 1.83
C ARG A 45 -6.14 6.77 1.59
N MET A 46 -5.72 6.45 0.37
CA MET A 46 -5.05 5.19 0.06
C MET A 46 -3.70 5.08 0.77
N VAL A 47 -2.90 6.14 0.74
CA VAL A 47 -1.61 6.20 1.45
C VAL A 47 -1.79 6.03 2.95
N SER A 48 -2.76 6.71 3.57
CA SER A 48 -3.02 6.58 5.00
C SER A 48 -3.55 5.21 5.38
N ARG A 49 -4.41 4.59 4.56
CA ARG A 49 -4.87 3.20 4.75
C ARG A 49 -3.71 2.21 4.68
N ARG A 50 -2.81 2.35 3.69
CA ARG A 50 -1.61 1.51 3.57
C ARG A 50 -0.73 1.63 4.82
N ARG A 51 -0.52 2.85 5.32
CA ARG A 51 0.25 3.09 6.55
C ARG A 51 -0.36 2.37 7.75
N LYS A 52 -1.67 2.48 7.97
CA LYS A 52 -2.37 1.79 9.06
C LYS A 52 -2.23 0.27 9.00
N LEU A 53 -2.30 -0.32 7.79
CA LEU A 53 -2.10 -1.76 7.59
C LEU A 53 -0.66 -2.19 7.90
N LEU A 54 0.33 -1.39 7.50
CA LEU A 54 1.73 -1.63 7.82
C LEU A 54 2.00 -1.51 9.33
N ASP A 55 1.40 -0.52 9.99
CA ASP A 55 1.52 -0.35 11.45
C ASP A 55 0.89 -1.54 12.19
N TYR A 56 -0.27 -2.01 11.74
CA TYR A 56 -0.91 -3.22 12.25
C TYR A 56 -0.02 -4.45 12.06
N LEU A 57 0.50 -4.67 10.84
CA LEU A 57 1.36 -5.82 10.54
C LEU A 57 2.64 -5.77 11.38
N LYS A 58 3.27 -4.60 11.52
CA LYS A 58 4.46 -4.40 12.36
C LYS A 58 4.21 -4.75 13.83
N GLY A 59 3.03 -4.41 14.36
CA GLY A 59 2.66 -4.73 15.74
C GLY A 59 2.27 -6.20 15.95
N LYS A 60 1.87 -6.91 14.88
CA LYS A 60 1.49 -8.34 14.93
C LYS A 60 2.66 -9.28 14.66
N ASP A 61 3.45 -8.98 13.64
CA ASP A 61 4.57 -9.79 13.19
C ASP A 61 5.62 -8.90 12.50
N LEU A 62 6.73 -8.67 13.21
CA LEU A 62 7.80 -7.83 12.72
C LEU A 62 8.54 -8.44 11.51
N ALA A 63 8.67 -9.77 11.45
CA ALA A 63 9.37 -10.43 10.36
C ALA A 63 8.59 -10.31 9.04
N ARG A 64 7.27 -10.55 9.09
CA ARG A 64 6.37 -10.34 7.95
C ARG A 64 6.37 -8.89 7.48
N TYR A 65 6.33 -7.94 8.41
CA TYR A 65 6.43 -6.52 8.07
C TYR A 65 7.75 -6.19 7.36
N GLN A 66 8.89 -6.68 7.87
CA GLN A 66 10.21 -6.41 7.28
C GLN A 66 10.35 -7.02 5.88
N ASP A 67 9.88 -8.25 5.69
CA ASP A 67 9.85 -8.89 4.36
C ASP A 67 8.99 -8.08 3.38
N LEU A 68 7.78 -7.71 3.79
CA LEU A 68 6.84 -6.98 2.94
C LEU A 68 7.39 -5.62 2.48
N ILE A 69 7.94 -4.81 3.39
CA ILE A 69 8.51 -3.51 3.02
C ILE A 69 9.71 -3.64 2.09
N LYS A 70 10.53 -4.69 2.28
CA LYS A 70 11.70 -4.97 1.43
C LYS A 70 11.26 -5.38 0.03
N ARG A 71 10.30 -6.29 -0.07
CA ARG A 71 9.74 -6.77 -1.34
C ARG A 71 9.06 -5.64 -2.13
N LEU A 72 8.33 -4.76 -1.45
CA LEU A 72 7.62 -3.64 -2.09
C LEU A 72 8.47 -2.36 -2.25
N GLY A 73 9.72 -2.35 -1.78
CA GLY A 73 10.59 -1.17 -1.85
C GLY A 73 10.07 0.06 -1.10
N LEU A 74 9.29 -0.15 -0.03
CA LEU A 74 8.69 0.94 0.74
C LEU A 74 9.70 1.51 1.74
N ARG A 75 9.82 2.85 1.77
CA ARG A 75 10.69 3.55 2.73
C ARG A 75 10.00 3.70 4.10
N ARG A 76 10.80 3.62 5.17
CA ARG A 76 10.38 3.89 6.55
C ARG A 76 10.21 5.39 6.81
#